data_AF-A0A4S9WIW9-F1
#
_entry.id   AF-A0A4S9WIW9-F1
#
_cell.length_a   1.000
_cell.length_b   1.000
_cell.length_c   1.000
_cell.angle_alpha   90.00
_cell.angle_beta   90.00
_cell.angle_gamma   90.00
#
_symmetry.space_group_name_H-M   'P 1'
#
loop_
_entity.id
_entity.type
_entity.pdbx_description
1 polymer ?
#
loop_
_entity_poly.entity_id
_entity_poly.type
_entity_poly.pdbx_seq_one_letter_code
_entity_poly.pdbx_strand_id
1 'polypeptide(L)'
;MSCQCINIMHSPFWTISSAAVCVAVAQASSLEDVCTSAYAVAALPAANFYQGITIDNASVTANPVYAANASGNVMFPDSTFDYCNISFSYSHDGIEGDKVRLVYWLPSPDNFKDRFLSTGGGGYLISSGDGLSGSLPGGIIYGAAAGTTDAGFGSLSTQFSSVFLLANGTANLHNLNMFGFQAIHEMTVLGKEFTKGFFNMTKDDKLYAYYQGCSEGGRDGWSQIQRYGDQFDGAVVGAPAFRFAFQQVQHAYSDIVEQTLDYYPPPCEMEKILNETITACDPLDGKTDGVVARTDLCKLRFNTSSLIGTPYSCAASPVYMGFPPHPAWPAQNGTVTAKAVQVADTIIQGLRDSHGKQAYLSYQPASIFADAFTQYDTNTSSFTLWPSDFAAQFVLPFLDLVNATSFANLDNVTYDTLKQWMYEGWQMYESTLHTTWPDLSSYHSSGGKILHYHGESDFSIPTGSSVHYRDSVREIMYPHLSFNASNAALNEWYRLFLIPGAGHCGLNAYQPNHPFPQTNLQVMIEWVEKGIVPQTLNATVLQGDRKGQNEQVCAWPLRPSWSKSVNGSVECRFDSKSLETWEVEFDAFKMPVY
;
A
#
# COMPACT_ATOMS: atom_id res chain seq x y z
N MET A 1 48.24 -20.62 -71.53
CA MET A 1 49.54 -20.13 -71.05
C MET A 1 49.85 -20.90 -69.78
N SER A 2 50.44 -22.10 -69.92
CA SER A 2 51.86 -22.41 -69.69
C SER A 2 52.13 -22.63 -68.19
N CYS A 3 52.65 -23.73 -67.66
CA CYS A 3 53.36 -24.89 -68.21
C CYS A 3 53.36 -26.06 -67.18
N GLN A 4 53.36 -27.30 -67.70
CA GLN A 4 54.21 -28.49 -67.35
C GLN A 4 54.56 -28.82 -65.87
N CYS A 5 54.67 -30.06 -65.36
CA CYS A 5 54.77 -31.41 -65.91
C CYS A 5 54.58 -32.50 -64.81
N ILE A 6 53.78 -33.53 -65.13
CA ILE A 6 53.92 -35.01 -64.96
C ILE A 6 54.90 -35.61 -63.91
N ASN A 7 54.38 -36.46 -62.99
CA ASN A 7 54.62 -37.93 -62.85
C ASN A 7 53.99 -38.49 -61.53
N ILE A 8 52.92 -39.31 -61.58
CA ILE A 8 52.85 -40.80 -61.43
C ILE A 8 53.39 -41.37 -60.09
N MET A 9 52.53 -41.86 -59.18
CA MET A 9 52.23 -43.29 -58.89
C MET A 9 51.60 -43.54 -57.49
N HIS A 10 50.65 -44.48 -57.44
CA HIS A 10 50.17 -45.32 -56.31
C HIS A 10 48.95 -44.93 -55.43
N SER A 11 48.09 -45.94 -55.29
CA SER A 11 46.77 -46.13 -54.62
C SER A 11 46.91 -46.37 -53.10
N PRO A 12 45.89 -46.75 -52.30
CA PRO A 12 44.46 -46.37 -52.18
C PRO A 12 44.08 -45.92 -50.73
N PHE A 13 42.78 -45.69 -50.51
CA PHE A 13 42.07 -45.52 -49.24
C PHE A 13 42.16 -44.14 -48.60
N TRP A 14 41.02 -43.61 -48.15
CA TRP A 14 40.74 -43.12 -46.79
C TRP A 14 39.32 -42.52 -46.81
N THR A 15 38.40 -43.31 -46.23
CA THR A 15 37.24 -42.91 -45.40
C THR A 15 36.48 -41.63 -45.73
N ILE A 16 35.22 -41.84 -46.12
CA ILE A 16 34.10 -40.91 -45.92
C ILE A 16 34.04 -40.54 -44.43
N SER A 17 34.15 -39.26 -44.10
CA SER A 17 33.68 -38.72 -42.82
C SER A 17 32.71 -37.60 -43.10
N SER A 18 31.43 -37.95 -43.03
CA SER A 18 30.32 -37.02 -42.93
C SER A 18 30.42 -36.30 -41.59
N ALA A 19 30.79 -35.02 -41.61
CA ALA A 19 30.67 -34.18 -40.43
C ALA A 19 29.17 -33.92 -40.19
N ALA A 20 28.60 -34.62 -39.22
CA ALA A 20 27.29 -34.29 -38.68
C ALA A 20 27.43 -32.99 -37.89
N VAL A 21 27.00 -31.88 -38.48
CA VAL A 21 26.74 -30.65 -37.74
C VAL A 21 25.49 -30.89 -36.92
N CYS A 22 25.67 -31.29 -35.65
CA CYS A 22 24.59 -31.23 -34.67
C CYS A 22 24.32 -29.75 -34.39
N VAL A 23 23.33 -29.19 -35.08
CA VAL A 23 22.69 -27.95 -34.62
C VAL A 23 21.94 -28.33 -33.35
N ALA A 24 22.54 -28.06 -32.18
CA ALA A 24 21.82 -28.09 -30.92
C ALA A 24 20.79 -26.96 -31.01
N VAL A 25 19.54 -27.33 -31.29
CA VAL A 25 18.41 -26.43 -31.07
C VAL A 25 18.35 -26.28 -29.55
N ALA A 26 18.78 -25.13 -29.04
CA ALA A 26 18.56 -24.78 -27.64
C ALA A 26 17.04 -24.73 -27.46
N GLN A 27 16.46 -25.79 -26.89
CA GLN A 27 15.07 -25.77 -26.47
C GLN A 27 15.00 -24.77 -25.31
N ALA A 28 14.14 -23.75 -25.43
CA ALA A 28 13.79 -22.92 -24.30
C ALA A 28 13.30 -23.85 -23.18
N SER A 29 13.87 -23.71 -21.99
CA SER A 29 13.50 -24.54 -20.85
C SER A 29 12.03 -24.32 -20.52
N SER A 30 11.26 -25.39 -20.44
CA SER A 30 9.84 -25.32 -20.04
C SER A 30 9.70 -25.01 -18.55
N LEU A 31 8.50 -24.64 -18.11
CA LEU A 31 8.20 -24.47 -16.68
C LEU A 31 8.49 -25.76 -15.88
N GLU A 32 8.20 -26.93 -16.45
CA GLU A 32 8.47 -28.23 -15.83
C GLU A 32 9.97 -28.49 -15.65
N ASP A 33 10.80 -28.06 -16.61
CA ASP A 33 12.26 -28.25 -16.56
C ASP A 33 12.89 -27.41 -15.44
N VAL A 34 12.43 -26.16 -15.27
CA VAL A 34 13.02 -25.22 -14.30
C VAL A 34 12.38 -25.29 -12.92
N CYS A 35 11.12 -25.73 -12.81
CA CYS A 35 10.40 -25.74 -11.55
C CYS A 35 10.63 -27.01 -10.72
N THR A 36 11.89 -27.25 -10.37
CA THR A 36 12.30 -28.37 -9.51
C THR A 36 13.17 -27.88 -8.35
N SER A 37 13.13 -28.56 -7.20
CA SER A 37 13.99 -28.19 -6.06
C SER A 37 15.48 -28.24 -6.43
N ALA A 38 15.89 -29.17 -7.30
CA ALA A 38 17.29 -29.27 -7.73
C ALA A 38 17.72 -28.05 -8.56
N TYR A 39 16.86 -27.59 -9.50
CA TYR A 39 17.13 -26.39 -10.28
C TYR A 39 17.13 -25.14 -9.40
N ALA A 40 16.15 -25.02 -8.49
CA ALA A 40 16.07 -23.93 -7.53
C ALA A 40 17.31 -23.86 -6.62
N VAL A 41 17.78 -24.99 -6.09
CA VAL A 41 19.01 -25.04 -5.27
C VAL A 41 20.24 -24.56 -6.07
N ALA A 42 20.33 -24.91 -7.36
CA ALA A 42 21.43 -24.46 -8.22
C ALA A 42 21.37 -22.96 -8.54
N ALA A 43 20.19 -22.34 -8.46
CA ALA A 43 19.95 -20.92 -8.67
C ALA A 43 20.07 -20.07 -7.40
N LEU A 44 20.26 -20.68 -6.22
CA LEU A 44 20.41 -19.94 -4.96
C LEU A 44 21.61 -19.00 -5.01
N PRO A 45 21.53 -17.84 -4.33
CA PRO A 45 22.68 -16.98 -4.11
C PRO A 45 23.87 -17.76 -3.53
N ALA A 46 25.08 -17.40 -3.93
CA ALA A 46 26.29 -18.03 -3.43
C ALA A 46 26.41 -17.93 -1.90
N ALA A 47 27.13 -18.88 -1.28
CA ALA A 47 27.43 -18.79 0.14
C ALA A 47 28.13 -17.45 0.47
N ASN A 48 27.69 -16.78 1.54
CA ASN A 48 28.13 -15.43 1.94
C ASN A 48 27.81 -14.31 0.95
N PHE A 49 26.87 -14.50 0.01
CA PHE A 49 26.38 -13.41 -0.85
C PHE A 49 25.87 -12.22 -0.03
N TYR A 50 25.18 -12.51 1.08
CA TYR A 50 24.74 -11.53 2.05
C TYR A 50 25.42 -11.84 3.40
N GLN A 51 26.11 -10.87 3.97
CA GLN A 51 26.87 -11.08 5.20
C GLN A 51 25.94 -11.38 6.38
N GLY A 52 26.24 -12.44 7.13
CA GLY A 52 25.49 -12.83 8.32
C GLY A 52 24.19 -13.56 8.04
N ILE A 53 23.92 -13.94 6.79
CA ILE A 53 22.78 -14.76 6.40
C ILE A 53 23.27 -16.12 5.88
N THR A 54 22.68 -17.19 6.40
CA THR A 54 22.86 -18.57 5.92
C THR A 54 21.55 -19.08 5.33
N ILE A 55 21.56 -19.44 4.04
CA ILE A 55 20.40 -20.04 3.35
C ILE A 55 20.34 -21.55 3.66
N ASP A 56 19.16 -22.04 4.04
CA ASP A 56 18.91 -23.47 4.25
C ASP A 56 18.52 -24.15 2.93
N ASN A 57 19.51 -24.73 2.24
CA ASN A 57 19.28 -25.46 0.99
C ASN A 57 18.28 -26.62 1.15
N ALA A 58 18.16 -27.22 2.34
CA ALA A 58 17.24 -28.32 2.57
C ALA A 58 15.78 -27.86 2.70
N SER A 59 15.55 -26.57 2.92
CA SER A 59 14.21 -25.97 2.96
C SER A 59 13.59 -25.68 1.59
N VAL A 60 14.36 -25.84 0.50
CA VAL A 60 13.92 -25.46 -0.84
C VAL A 60 12.79 -26.36 -1.34
N THR A 61 11.65 -25.74 -1.63
CA THR A 61 10.53 -26.38 -2.34
C THR A 61 10.29 -25.66 -3.66
N ALA A 62 9.88 -26.41 -4.68
CA ALA A 62 9.46 -25.88 -5.98
C ALA A 62 8.23 -26.64 -6.45
N ASN A 63 7.16 -25.91 -6.78
CA ASN A 63 5.88 -26.48 -7.19
C ASN A 63 5.37 -25.76 -8.44
N PRO A 64 5.29 -26.41 -9.60
CA PRO A 64 4.71 -25.81 -10.78
C PRO A 64 3.19 -25.72 -10.61
N VAL A 65 2.62 -24.58 -11.00
CA VAL A 65 1.18 -24.32 -10.97
C VAL A 65 0.75 -23.89 -12.36
N TYR A 66 -0.27 -24.57 -12.88
CA TYR A 66 -0.79 -24.35 -14.23
C TYR A 66 -2.22 -23.81 -14.19
N ALA A 67 -2.54 -22.93 -15.14
CA ALA A 67 -3.85 -22.31 -15.31
C ALA A 67 -4.41 -21.70 -14.02
N ALA A 68 -3.54 -21.07 -13.21
CA ALA A 68 -3.94 -20.37 -12.01
C ALA A 68 -4.77 -19.15 -12.40
N ASN A 69 -5.94 -18.99 -11.78
CA ASN A 69 -6.87 -17.92 -12.09
C ASN A 69 -6.97 -16.94 -10.92
N ALA A 70 -6.34 -15.78 -11.06
CA ALA A 70 -6.50 -14.67 -10.13
C ALA A 70 -7.63 -13.78 -10.63
N SER A 71 -8.66 -13.57 -9.80
CA SER A 71 -9.82 -12.76 -10.16
C SER A 71 -10.37 -11.98 -8.96
N GLY A 72 -11.09 -10.89 -9.25
CA GLY A 72 -11.79 -10.08 -8.24
C GLY A 72 -10.88 -9.19 -7.39
N ASN A 73 -9.63 -8.99 -7.80
CA ASN A 73 -8.68 -8.12 -7.10
C ASN A 73 -8.75 -6.68 -7.64
N VAL A 74 -8.50 -5.70 -6.77
CA VAL A 74 -8.51 -4.26 -7.13
C VAL A 74 -7.11 -3.73 -7.47
N MET A 75 -6.06 -4.47 -7.13
CA MET A 75 -4.65 -4.10 -7.29
C MET A 75 -4.03 -4.61 -8.60
N PHE A 76 -4.71 -5.51 -9.29
CA PHE A 76 -4.35 -6.05 -10.60
C PHE A 76 -5.59 -6.61 -11.31
N PRO A 77 -5.60 -6.66 -12.66
CA PRO A 77 -6.72 -7.21 -13.42
C PRO A 77 -6.83 -8.74 -13.29
N ASP A 78 -8.02 -9.26 -13.58
CA ASP A 78 -8.26 -10.70 -13.69
C ASP A 78 -7.34 -11.31 -14.76
N SER A 79 -6.72 -12.46 -14.45
CA SER A 79 -5.78 -13.12 -15.36
C SER A 79 -5.64 -14.60 -15.07
N THR A 80 -5.26 -15.36 -16.10
CA THR A 80 -4.88 -16.77 -16.02
C THR A 80 -3.42 -16.93 -16.43
N PHE A 81 -2.62 -17.60 -15.60
CA PHE A 81 -1.19 -17.74 -15.80
C PHE A 81 -0.62 -19.04 -15.22
N ASP A 82 0.56 -19.40 -15.71
CA ASP A 82 1.38 -20.50 -15.19
C ASP A 82 2.59 -19.92 -14.46
N TYR A 83 2.99 -20.54 -13.35
CA TYR A 83 4.14 -20.09 -12.56
C TYR A 83 4.77 -21.21 -11.76
N CYS A 84 6.01 -21.00 -11.32
CA CYS A 84 6.68 -21.84 -10.34
C CYS A 84 6.57 -21.19 -8.96
N ASN A 85 5.98 -21.90 -7.99
CA ASN A 85 6.00 -21.50 -6.59
C ASN A 85 7.23 -22.09 -5.90
N ILE A 86 8.20 -21.24 -5.59
CA ILE A 86 9.42 -21.62 -4.88
C ILE A 86 9.40 -21.02 -3.49
N SER A 87 9.81 -21.80 -2.50
CA SER A 87 10.10 -21.25 -1.18
C SER A 87 11.40 -21.81 -0.62
N PHE A 88 12.10 -20.99 0.15
CA PHE A 88 13.27 -21.39 0.93
C PHE A 88 13.38 -20.48 2.16
N SER A 89 14.17 -20.90 3.13
CA SER A 89 14.40 -20.16 4.36
C SER A 89 15.87 -19.78 4.51
N TYR A 90 16.11 -18.73 5.28
CA TYR A 90 17.44 -18.38 5.77
C TYR A 90 17.40 -18.11 7.26
N SER A 91 18.57 -18.04 7.88
CA SER A 91 18.76 -17.64 9.27
C SER A 91 19.88 -16.60 9.38
N HIS A 92 19.77 -15.72 10.36
CA HIS A 92 20.83 -14.81 10.74
C HIS A 92 21.86 -15.52 11.64
N ASP A 93 23.13 -15.40 11.27
CA ASP A 93 24.23 -16.05 12.00
C ASP A 93 24.29 -15.55 13.45
N GLY A 94 24.28 -16.49 14.40
CA GLY A 94 24.35 -16.19 15.83
C GLY A 94 23.02 -15.88 16.51
N ILE A 95 21.89 -15.93 15.80
CA ILE A 95 20.55 -15.85 16.40
C ILE A 95 19.96 -17.25 16.50
N GLU A 96 19.81 -17.77 17.73
CA GLU A 96 19.28 -19.11 17.97
C GLU A 96 17.81 -19.22 17.56
N GLY A 97 17.49 -20.25 16.76
CA GLY A 97 16.12 -20.53 16.33
C GLY A 97 15.57 -19.59 15.26
N ASP A 98 16.38 -18.64 14.76
CA ASP A 98 15.98 -17.75 13.69
C ASP A 98 15.76 -18.53 12.38
N LYS A 99 14.63 -18.25 11.72
CA LYS A 99 14.26 -18.85 10.45
C LYS A 99 13.26 -17.96 9.73
N VAL A 100 13.72 -17.28 8.70
CA VAL A 100 12.90 -16.41 7.86
C VAL A 100 12.53 -17.14 6.58
N ARG A 101 11.23 -17.28 6.32
CA ARG A 101 10.73 -17.90 5.09
C ARG A 101 10.60 -16.87 3.99
N LEU A 102 11.07 -17.24 2.81
CA LEU A 102 10.91 -16.52 1.56
C LEU A 102 10.04 -17.34 0.61
N VAL A 103 9.12 -16.68 -0.08
CA VAL A 103 8.33 -17.28 -1.15
C VAL A 103 8.45 -16.43 -2.40
N TYR A 104 8.76 -17.08 -3.52
CA TYR A 104 8.85 -16.49 -4.84
C TYR A 104 7.93 -17.20 -5.81
N TRP A 105 7.13 -16.42 -6.53
CA TRP A 105 6.44 -16.89 -7.73
C TRP A 105 7.24 -16.45 -8.94
N LEU A 106 7.62 -17.39 -9.80
CA LEU A 106 8.38 -17.11 -11.01
C LEU A 106 7.55 -17.47 -12.24
N PRO A 107 7.43 -16.58 -13.24
CA PRO A 107 6.71 -16.91 -14.47
C PRO A 107 7.43 -18.04 -15.23
N SER A 108 6.75 -18.68 -16.18
CA SER A 108 7.43 -19.56 -17.13
C SER A 108 8.54 -18.81 -17.88
N PRO A 109 9.64 -19.48 -18.28
CA PRO A 109 10.76 -18.81 -18.95
C PRO A 109 10.36 -17.96 -20.17
N ASP A 110 9.41 -18.42 -20.99
CA ASP A 110 8.93 -17.65 -22.15
C ASP A 110 8.12 -16.38 -21.77
N ASN A 111 7.59 -16.35 -20.55
CA ASN A 111 6.80 -15.23 -20.02
C ASN A 111 7.60 -14.28 -19.13
N PHE A 112 8.81 -14.64 -18.72
CA PHE A 112 9.69 -13.73 -18.00
C PHE A 112 10.06 -12.52 -18.87
N LYS A 113 10.08 -11.33 -18.25
CA LYS A 113 10.35 -10.05 -18.91
C LYS A 113 11.48 -9.27 -18.23
N ASP A 114 12.40 -9.97 -17.58
CA ASP A 114 13.53 -9.38 -16.84
C ASP A 114 13.07 -8.45 -15.71
N ARG A 115 12.01 -8.85 -14.99
CA ARG A 115 11.41 -8.06 -13.91
C ARG A 115 11.40 -8.81 -12.59
N PHE A 116 11.57 -8.07 -11.51
CA PHE A 116 11.37 -8.52 -10.14
C PHE A 116 10.35 -7.60 -9.44
N LEU A 117 9.43 -8.16 -8.67
CA LEU A 117 8.45 -7.45 -7.87
C LEU A 117 8.59 -7.82 -6.39
N SER A 118 8.91 -6.83 -5.57
CA SER A 118 8.76 -6.91 -4.11
C SER A 118 7.33 -6.53 -3.72
N THR A 119 6.79 -7.23 -2.72
CA THR A 119 5.46 -6.97 -2.16
C THR A 119 5.55 -6.74 -0.66
N GLY A 120 4.51 -6.14 -0.07
CA GLY A 120 4.39 -5.89 1.37
C GLY A 120 3.09 -6.43 1.97
N GLY A 121 2.80 -5.96 3.18
CA GLY A 121 1.69 -6.46 3.99
C GLY A 121 0.53 -5.50 4.20
N GLY A 122 -0.17 -5.68 5.32
CA GLY A 122 -1.41 -4.97 5.68
C GLY A 122 -1.65 -5.02 7.19
N GLY A 123 -1.96 -3.88 7.81
CA GLY A 123 -2.09 -3.78 9.28
C GLY A 123 -0.78 -4.17 9.97
N TYR A 124 -0.81 -5.20 10.82
CA TYR A 124 0.40 -5.75 11.46
C TYR A 124 1.00 -6.95 10.72
N LEU A 125 0.50 -7.30 9.53
CA LEU A 125 1.12 -8.33 8.69
C LEU A 125 2.18 -7.68 7.80
N ILE A 126 3.34 -8.32 7.66
CA ILE A 126 4.39 -7.91 6.70
C ILE A 126 4.15 -8.49 5.29
N SER A 127 3.23 -9.45 5.16
CA SER A 127 2.92 -10.14 3.91
C SER A 127 1.42 -10.15 3.65
N SER A 128 1.05 -10.09 2.38
CA SER A 128 -0.31 -10.34 1.89
C SER A 128 -0.58 -11.84 1.64
N GLY A 129 0.31 -12.73 2.09
CA GLY A 129 0.26 -14.18 1.86
C GLY A 129 0.77 -14.61 0.48
N ASP A 130 0.81 -15.93 0.27
CA ASP A 130 1.23 -16.59 -0.97
C ASP A 130 0.06 -17.21 -1.75
N GLY A 131 -1.14 -16.66 -1.59
CA GLY A 131 -2.37 -17.06 -2.29
C GLY A 131 -2.72 -16.15 -3.48
N LEU A 132 -3.66 -16.59 -4.32
CA LEU A 132 -4.13 -15.86 -5.51
C LEU A 132 -4.87 -14.54 -5.20
N SER A 133 -5.33 -14.36 -3.96
CA SER A 133 -5.90 -13.10 -3.48
C SER A 133 -4.85 -12.14 -2.93
N GLY A 134 -3.61 -12.60 -2.74
CA GLY A 134 -2.49 -11.81 -2.25
C GLY A 134 -1.85 -10.95 -3.35
N SER A 135 -0.61 -10.52 -3.12
CA SER A 135 0.08 -9.54 -3.98
C SER A 135 0.97 -10.17 -5.07
N LEU A 136 1.36 -11.44 -4.92
CA LEU A 136 2.24 -12.14 -5.86
C LEU A 136 1.69 -12.24 -7.31
N PRO A 137 0.38 -12.44 -7.57
CA PRO A 137 -0.17 -12.44 -8.93
C PRO A 137 0.18 -11.18 -9.72
N GLY A 138 0.25 -10.02 -9.05
CA GLY A 138 0.59 -8.74 -9.68
C GLY A 138 1.92 -8.78 -10.43
N GLY A 139 2.91 -9.53 -9.93
CA GLY A 139 4.19 -9.67 -10.65
C GLY A 139 4.10 -10.63 -11.83
N ILE A 140 3.48 -11.80 -11.63
CA ILE A 140 3.37 -12.83 -12.66
C ILE A 140 2.61 -12.32 -13.90
N ILE A 141 1.53 -11.55 -13.70
CA ILE A 141 0.73 -10.95 -14.78
C ILE A 141 1.58 -10.09 -15.71
N TYR A 142 2.63 -9.46 -15.19
CA TYR A 142 3.54 -8.60 -15.95
C TYR A 142 4.91 -9.24 -16.20
N GLY A 143 5.03 -10.56 -16.09
CA GLY A 143 6.25 -11.30 -16.40
C GLY A 143 7.40 -11.06 -15.41
N ALA A 144 7.08 -10.69 -14.17
CA ALA A 144 8.04 -10.50 -13.10
C ALA A 144 8.08 -11.72 -12.16
N ALA A 145 9.26 -12.06 -11.66
CA ALA A 145 9.36 -12.87 -10.44
C ALA A 145 8.87 -12.03 -9.25
N ALA A 146 7.97 -12.55 -8.43
CA ALA A 146 7.35 -11.83 -7.32
C ALA A 146 7.71 -12.47 -5.97
N GLY A 147 8.12 -11.66 -4.99
CA GLY A 147 8.57 -12.13 -3.67
C GLY A 147 7.71 -11.67 -2.50
N THR A 148 7.65 -12.51 -1.46
CA THR A 148 7.14 -12.16 -0.12
C THR A 148 7.90 -12.92 0.99
N THR A 149 7.76 -12.48 2.25
CA THR A 149 8.45 -13.05 3.42
C THR A 149 7.57 -13.08 4.66
N ASP A 150 7.84 -14.02 5.57
CA ASP A 150 7.20 -14.06 6.90
C ASP A 150 7.99 -13.28 7.98
N ALA A 151 9.13 -12.68 7.62
CA ALA A 151 10.00 -11.94 8.51
C ALA A 151 10.52 -12.71 9.74
N GLY A 152 10.47 -14.05 9.71
CA GLY A 152 10.84 -14.89 10.85
C GLY A 152 9.72 -15.05 11.88
N PHE A 153 8.49 -14.64 11.55
CA PHE A 153 7.34 -14.73 12.46
C PHE A 153 6.66 -16.11 12.43
N GLY A 154 7.24 -17.07 11.72
CA GLY A 154 6.82 -18.47 11.65
C GLY A 154 5.69 -18.76 10.66
N SER A 155 4.97 -17.75 10.18
CA SER A 155 3.96 -17.87 9.12
C SER A 155 3.76 -16.53 8.41
N LEU A 156 3.40 -16.57 7.13
CA LEU A 156 3.00 -15.39 6.35
C LEU A 156 1.74 -14.69 6.90
N SER A 157 1.01 -15.35 7.81
CA SER A 157 -0.19 -14.82 8.46
C SER A 157 0.02 -14.38 9.92
N THR A 158 1.25 -14.45 10.45
CA THR A 158 1.53 -14.03 11.82
C THR A 158 1.60 -12.51 11.89
N GLN A 159 0.81 -11.91 12.78
CA GLN A 159 0.84 -10.46 13.00
C GLN A 159 2.05 -10.06 13.86
N PHE A 160 2.72 -8.99 13.48
CA PHE A 160 3.82 -8.38 14.22
C PHE A 160 3.44 -8.08 15.67
N SER A 161 2.22 -7.59 15.92
CA SER A 161 1.69 -7.33 17.28
C SER A 161 1.74 -8.57 18.20
N SER A 162 1.64 -9.78 17.64
CA SER A 162 1.69 -11.04 18.42
C SER A 162 3.10 -11.53 18.74
N VAL A 163 4.12 -10.97 18.07
CA VAL A 163 5.53 -11.39 18.21
C VAL A 163 6.46 -10.25 18.63
N PHE A 164 5.90 -9.06 18.89
CA PHE A 164 6.63 -7.89 19.37
C PHE A 164 6.97 -8.01 20.86
N LEU A 165 6.00 -8.33 21.72
CA LEU A 165 6.19 -8.38 23.15
C LEU A 165 6.75 -9.74 23.58
N LEU A 166 7.91 -9.74 24.23
CA LEU A 166 8.50 -10.96 24.78
C LEU A 166 7.87 -11.32 26.12
N ALA A 167 7.90 -12.61 26.47
CA ALA A 167 7.34 -13.13 27.73
C ALA A 167 7.99 -12.53 29.00
N ASN A 168 9.19 -11.95 28.88
CA ASN A 168 9.88 -11.25 29.97
C ASN A 168 9.44 -9.77 30.12
N GLY A 169 8.46 -9.31 29.33
CA GLY A 169 7.94 -7.94 29.37
C GLY A 169 8.81 -6.91 28.63
N THR A 170 9.71 -7.34 27.73
CA THR A 170 10.51 -6.41 26.90
C THR A 170 10.14 -6.50 25.42
N ALA A 171 10.43 -5.43 24.68
CA ALA A 171 10.26 -5.41 23.24
C ALA A 171 11.24 -6.35 22.52
N ASN A 172 10.76 -7.07 21.50
CA ASN A 172 11.57 -7.81 20.56
C ASN A 172 12.07 -6.87 19.46
N LEU A 173 13.23 -6.24 19.71
CA LEU A 173 13.83 -5.28 18.78
C LEU A 173 14.27 -5.92 17.45
N HIS A 174 14.58 -7.22 17.45
CA HIS A 174 14.88 -7.94 16.21
C HIS A 174 13.63 -8.00 15.34
N ASN A 175 12.50 -8.48 15.87
CA ASN A 175 11.24 -8.52 15.12
C ASN A 175 10.75 -7.13 14.71
N LEU A 176 11.00 -6.10 15.52
CA LEU A 176 10.72 -4.71 15.17
C LEU A 176 11.49 -4.26 13.93
N ASN A 177 12.78 -4.59 13.82
CA ASN A 177 13.57 -4.26 12.62
C ASN A 177 13.13 -5.09 11.41
N MET A 178 12.85 -6.38 11.63
CA MET A 178 12.35 -7.29 10.60
C MET A 178 11.06 -6.78 9.98
N PHE A 179 10.09 -6.35 10.80
CA PHE A 179 8.87 -5.70 10.33
C PHE A 179 9.11 -4.31 9.73
N GLY A 180 9.92 -3.48 10.39
CA GLY A 180 10.08 -2.07 10.02
C GLY A 180 10.73 -1.85 8.66
N PHE A 181 11.76 -2.64 8.33
CA PHE A 181 12.52 -2.46 7.08
C PHE A 181 13.34 -3.68 6.61
N GLN A 182 13.82 -4.51 7.53
CA GLN A 182 14.91 -5.46 7.26
C GLN A 182 14.46 -6.68 6.44
N ALA A 183 13.32 -7.29 6.78
CA ALA A 183 12.91 -8.53 6.11
C ALA A 183 12.59 -8.32 4.62
N ILE A 184 11.92 -7.22 4.27
CA ILE A 184 11.62 -6.86 2.87
C ILE A 184 12.89 -6.53 2.10
N HIS A 185 13.87 -5.88 2.75
CA HIS A 185 15.18 -5.64 2.15
C HIS A 185 15.90 -6.94 1.81
N GLU A 186 16.01 -7.84 2.79
CA GLU A 186 16.69 -9.13 2.63
C GLU A 186 15.99 -10.02 1.60
N MET A 187 14.65 -10.07 1.64
CA MET A 187 13.83 -10.73 0.62
C MET A 187 14.10 -10.13 -0.77
N THR A 188 14.21 -8.81 -0.90
CA THR A 188 14.48 -8.21 -2.21
C THR A 188 15.90 -8.49 -2.70
N VAL A 189 16.90 -8.37 -1.84
CA VAL A 189 18.30 -8.60 -2.21
C VAL A 189 18.54 -10.05 -2.63
N LEU A 190 18.07 -11.00 -1.82
CA LEU A 190 18.18 -12.43 -2.12
C LEU A 190 17.32 -12.82 -3.33
N GLY A 191 16.10 -12.28 -3.43
CA GLY A 191 15.17 -12.56 -4.52
C GLY A 191 15.66 -12.09 -5.88
N LYS A 192 16.28 -10.90 -5.96
CA LYS A 192 16.90 -10.41 -7.21
C LYS A 192 18.05 -11.31 -7.66
N GLU A 193 18.91 -11.73 -6.74
CA GLU A 193 20.03 -12.61 -7.08
C GLU A 193 19.55 -14.00 -7.49
N PHE A 194 18.60 -14.56 -6.74
CA PHE A 194 17.95 -15.82 -7.07
C PHE A 194 17.29 -15.77 -8.46
N THR A 195 16.58 -14.69 -8.79
CA THR A 195 15.92 -14.52 -10.09
C THR A 195 16.93 -14.51 -11.24
N LYS A 196 18.07 -13.83 -11.08
CA LYS A 196 19.14 -13.83 -12.08
C LYS A 196 19.70 -15.24 -12.31
N GLY A 197 19.96 -15.98 -11.23
CA GLY A 197 20.42 -17.37 -11.31
C GLY A 197 19.38 -18.27 -11.98
N PHE A 198 18.11 -18.15 -11.60
CA PHE A 198 17.02 -18.99 -12.10
C PHE A 198 16.76 -18.81 -13.59
N PHE A 199 16.85 -17.59 -14.11
CA PHE A 199 16.65 -17.32 -15.54
C PHE A 199 17.96 -17.25 -16.35
N ASN A 200 19.09 -17.67 -15.76
CA ASN A 200 20.42 -17.61 -16.38
C ASN A 200 20.77 -16.22 -16.95
N MET A 201 20.38 -15.16 -16.23
CA MET A 201 20.70 -13.79 -16.64
C MET A 201 22.21 -13.56 -16.59
N THR A 202 22.73 -12.93 -17.63
CA THR A 202 24.11 -12.51 -17.73
C THR A 202 24.33 -11.15 -17.07
N LYS A 203 25.59 -10.78 -16.86
CA LYS A 203 25.97 -9.46 -16.30
C LYS A 203 25.51 -8.26 -17.16
N ASP A 204 25.23 -8.49 -18.44
CA ASP A 204 24.82 -7.45 -19.38
C ASP A 204 23.27 -7.30 -19.40
N ASP A 205 22.55 -8.24 -18.79
CA ASP A 205 21.10 -8.20 -18.67
C ASP A 205 20.67 -7.31 -17.49
N LYS A 206 19.66 -6.47 -17.73
CA LYS A 206 19.07 -5.64 -16.68
C LYS A 206 17.86 -6.34 -16.07
N LEU A 207 17.93 -6.67 -14.78
CA LEU A 207 16.76 -7.03 -13.98
C LEU A 207 16.11 -5.74 -13.46
N TYR A 208 14.97 -5.35 -14.02
CA TYR A 208 14.17 -4.24 -13.50
C TYR A 208 13.54 -4.64 -12.16
N ALA A 209 13.67 -3.79 -11.15
CA ALA A 209 13.15 -4.06 -9.81
C ALA A 209 12.02 -3.09 -9.48
N TYR A 210 10.87 -3.65 -9.11
CA TYR A 210 9.68 -2.92 -8.74
C TYR A 210 9.23 -3.24 -7.32
N TYR A 211 8.53 -2.29 -6.71
CA TYR A 211 7.78 -2.49 -5.47
C TYR A 211 6.29 -2.19 -5.69
N GLN A 212 5.39 -3.00 -5.11
CA GLN A 212 3.97 -2.68 -5.03
C GLN A 212 3.37 -3.05 -3.67
N GLY A 213 2.70 -2.10 -3.02
CA GLY A 213 1.98 -2.32 -1.77
C GLY A 213 1.02 -1.18 -1.43
N CYS A 214 0.06 -1.43 -0.53
CA CYS A 214 -0.89 -0.44 -0.04
C CYS A 214 -1.05 -0.56 1.48
N SER A 215 -1.44 0.51 2.19
CA SER A 215 -1.59 0.52 3.66
C SER A 215 -0.25 0.35 4.37
N GLU A 216 -0.11 -0.64 5.24
CA GLU A 216 1.18 -1.11 5.76
C GLU A 216 2.14 -1.45 4.63
N GLY A 217 1.69 -2.14 3.58
CA GLY A 217 2.49 -2.35 2.36
C GLY A 217 2.89 -1.04 1.67
N GLY A 218 2.14 0.05 1.86
CA GLY A 218 2.55 1.38 1.42
C GLY A 218 3.70 1.92 2.28
N ARG A 219 3.60 1.79 3.62
CA ARG A 219 4.66 2.16 4.58
C ARG A 219 5.93 1.36 4.33
N ASP A 220 5.82 0.04 4.16
CA ASP A 220 6.89 -0.88 3.77
C ASP A 220 7.65 -0.36 2.55
N GLY A 221 6.94 0.00 1.48
CA GLY A 221 7.54 0.55 0.27
C GLY A 221 8.31 1.84 0.52
N TRP A 222 7.74 2.75 1.31
CA TRP A 222 8.42 3.97 1.72
C TRP A 222 9.64 3.73 2.61
N SER A 223 9.57 2.73 3.49
CA SER A 223 10.72 2.27 4.28
C SER A 223 11.87 1.88 3.36
N GLN A 224 11.58 1.12 2.29
CA GLN A 224 12.61 0.72 1.34
C GLN A 224 13.14 1.90 0.51
N ILE A 225 12.26 2.77 0.00
CA ILE A 225 12.65 3.94 -0.82
C ILE A 225 13.60 4.87 -0.05
N GLN A 226 13.30 5.13 1.24
CA GLN A 226 14.07 6.06 2.07
C GLN A 226 15.42 5.49 2.50
N ARG A 227 15.51 4.16 2.71
CA ARG A 227 16.71 3.50 3.24
C ARG A 227 17.61 2.91 2.17
N TYR A 228 17.02 2.38 1.11
CA TYR A 228 17.68 1.59 0.07
C TYR A 228 17.36 2.18 -1.30
N GLY A 229 17.78 3.44 -1.49
CA GLY A 229 17.41 4.25 -2.65
C GLY A 229 17.80 3.69 -4.03
N ASP A 230 18.71 2.71 -4.10
CA ASP A 230 19.13 2.03 -5.33
C ASP A 230 18.47 0.65 -5.54
N GLN A 231 17.56 0.25 -4.65
CA GLN A 231 16.98 -1.09 -4.65
C GLN A 231 15.94 -1.33 -5.75
N PHE A 232 15.22 -0.28 -6.16
CA PHE A 232 14.08 -0.34 -7.08
C PHE A 232 14.14 0.75 -8.17
N ASP A 233 13.84 0.37 -9.41
CA ASP A 233 13.64 1.30 -10.52
C ASP A 233 12.28 2.01 -10.44
N GLY A 234 11.27 1.36 -9.85
CA GLY A 234 9.92 1.92 -9.72
C GLY A 234 9.14 1.41 -8.51
N ALA A 235 8.40 2.28 -7.83
CA ALA A 235 7.61 1.94 -6.66
C ALA A 235 6.16 2.42 -6.76
N VAL A 236 5.21 1.50 -6.62
CA VAL A 236 3.78 1.76 -6.50
C VAL A 236 3.39 1.66 -5.03
N VAL A 237 3.07 2.79 -4.41
CA VAL A 237 2.81 2.90 -2.97
C VAL A 237 1.43 3.50 -2.72
N GLY A 238 0.52 2.69 -2.20
CA GLY A 238 -0.87 3.06 -1.94
C GLY A 238 -1.12 3.40 -0.47
N ALA A 239 -1.92 4.44 -0.20
CA ALA A 239 -2.41 4.81 1.13
C ALA A 239 -1.43 4.47 2.28
N PRO A 240 -0.20 5.01 2.28
CA PRO A 240 0.87 4.56 3.18
C PRO A 240 0.68 5.00 4.63
N ALA A 241 0.92 4.08 5.57
CA ALA A 241 0.93 4.35 7.02
C ALA A 241 2.23 5.03 7.49
N PHE A 242 2.62 6.16 6.88
CA PHE A 242 3.91 6.85 7.10
C PHE A 242 4.29 7.05 8.55
N ARG A 243 3.37 7.68 9.31
CA ARG A 243 3.55 8.08 10.70
C ARG A 243 2.91 7.02 11.58
N PHE A 244 3.48 5.83 11.60
CA PHE A 244 2.83 4.64 12.14
C PHE A 244 2.23 4.88 13.53
N ALA A 245 2.97 5.46 14.48
CA ALA A 245 2.43 5.76 15.81
C ALA A 245 1.27 6.76 15.79
N PHE A 246 1.35 7.80 14.95
CA PHE A 246 0.26 8.77 14.80
C PHE A 246 -0.98 8.12 14.22
N GLN A 247 -0.80 7.33 13.15
CA GLN A 247 -1.87 6.59 12.51
C GLN A 247 -2.56 5.63 13.47
N GLN A 248 -1.79 4.81 14.21
CA GLN A 248 -2.38 3.85 15.13
C GLN A 248 -3.14 4.52 16.28
N VAL A 249 -2.58 5.57 16.87
CA VAL A 249 -3.26 6.31 17.95
C VAL A 249 -4.47 7.08 17.44
N GLN A 250 -4.44 7.57 16.19
CA GLN A 250 -5.55 8.28 15.57
C GLN A 250 -6.83 7.45 15.51
N HIS A 251 -6.72 6.11 15.48
CA HIS A 251 -7.89 5.23 15.52
C HIS A 251 -8.71 5.33 16.83
N ALA A 252 -8.16 5.88 17.92
CA ALA A 252 -8.92 6.20 19.13
C ALA A 252 -9.51 7.62 19.11
N TYR A 253 -9.22 8.45 18.10
CA TYR A 253 -9.65 9.86 18.11
C TYR A 253 -11.17 10.00 18.12
N SER A 254 -11.85 9.26 17.24
CA SER A 254 -13.32 9.26 17.16
C SER A 254 -13.96 8.82 18.48
N ASP A 255 -13.42 7.78 19.13
CA ASP A 255 -13.85 7.35 20.47
C ASP A 255 -13.80 8.50 21.50
N ILE A 256 -12.68 9.23 21.51
CA ILE A 256 -12.48 10.36 22.43
C ILE A 256 -13.38 11.56 22.07
N VAL A 257 -13.72 11.76 20.79
CA VAL A 257 -14.73 12.75 20.39
C VAL A 257 -16.11 12.41 20.97
N GLU A 258 -16.56 11.17 20.81
CA GLU A 258 -17.86 10.71 21.33
C GLU A 258 -17.93 10.83 22.86
N GLN A 259 -16.87 10.40 23.54
CA GLN A 259 -16.75 10.51 25.00
C GLN A 259 -16.72 11.96 25.47
N THR A 260 -15.97 12.84 24.80
CA THR A 260 -15.83 14.26 25.17
C THR A 260 -17.15 15.02 24.99
N LEU A 261 -17.91 14.70 23.94
CA LEU A 261 -19.21 15.31 23.66
C LEU A 261 -20.38 14.64 24.41
N ASP A 262 -20.09 13.57 25.14
CA ASP A 262 -21.05 12.70 25.82
C ASP A 262 -22.21 12.35 24.90
N TYR A 263 -21.84 11.79 23.74
CA TYR A 263 -22.78 11.42 22.70
C TYR A 263 -22.22 10.32 21.81
N TYR A 264 -22.87 9.17 21.86
CA TYR A 264 -22.55 7.98 21.08
C TYR A 264 -23.63 7.88 19.99
N PRO A 265 -23.37 8.42 18.78
CA PRO A 265 -24.38 8.48 17.74
C PRO A 265 -24.83 7.07 17.31
N PRO A 266 -26.13 6.85 17.07
CA PRO A 266 -26.60 5.69 16.32
C PRO A 266 -25.86 5.61 14.97
N PRO A 267 -25.32 4.45 14.56
CA PRO A 267 -24.57 4.32 13.30
C PRO A 267 -25.37 4.75 12.07
N CYS A 268 -26.69 4.52 12.07
CA CYS A 268 -27.59 4.96 10.99
C CYS A 268 -27.68 6.49 10.88
N GLU A 269 -27.49 7.21 11.98
CA GLU A 269 -27.45 8.68 11.99
C GLU A 269 -26.17 9.20 11.32
N MET A 270 -25.01 8.59 11.63
CA MET A 270 -23.74 8.91 10.98
C MET A 270 -23.74 8.52 9.50
N GLU A 271 -24.33 7.37 9.16
CA GLU A 271 -24.55 6.94 7.77
C GLU A 271 -25.43 7.94 7.00
N LYS A 272 -26.46 8.48 7.66
CA LYS A 272 -27.29 9.54 7.05
C LYS A 272 -26.48 10.80 6.78
N ILE A 273 -25.64 11.24 7.71
CA ILE A 273 -24.75 12.39 7.52
C ILE A 273 -23.82 12.14 6.33
N LEU A 274 -23.22 10.95 6.23
CA LEU A 274 -22.37 10.56 5.12
C LEU A 274 -23.11 10.63 3.77
N ASN A 275 -24.26 9.95 3.65
CA ASN A 275 -25.01 9.87 2.40
C ASN A 275 -25.49 11.24 1.91
N GLU A 276 -25.95 12.10 2.81
CA GLU A 276 -26.33 13.47 2.46
C GLU A 276 -25.13 14.34 2.11
N THR A 277 -23.98 14.13 2.76
CA THR A 277 -22.72 14.79 2.39
C THR A 277 -22.28 14.39 0.98
N ILE A 278 -22.31 13.09 0.64
CA ILE A 278 -22.02 12.60 -0.72
C ILE A 278 -22.97 13.26 -1.71
N THR A 279 -24.28 13.25 -1.44
CA THR A 279 -25.30 13.83 -2.31
C THR A 279 -25.08 15.33 -2.54
N ALA A 280 -24.74 16.08 -1.48
CA ALA A 280 -24.51 17.52 -1.58
C ALA A 280 -23.20 17.86 -2.30
N CYS A 281 -22.17 17.01 -2.17
CA CYS A 281 -20.82 17.30 -2.64
C CYS A 281 -20.47 16.69 -4.00
N ASP A 282 -21.16 15.63 -4.45
CA ASP A 282 -20.97 15.00 -5.77
C ASP A 282 -21.01 16.03 -6.92
N PRO A 283 -22.01 16.93 -7.02
CA PRO A 283 -22.06 17.93 -8.10
C PRO A 283 -20.92 18.96 -8.13
N LEU A 284 -20.10 19.07 -7.09
CA LEU A 284 -19.14 20.18 -6.93
C LEU A 284 -17.96 20.13 -7.90
N ASP A 285 -17.64 18.95 -8.42
CA ASP A 285 -16.62 18.79 -9.45
C ASP A 285 -17.14 19.03 -10.88
N GLY A 286 -18.46 19.19 -11.04
CA GLY A 286 -19.14 19.41 -12.32
C GLY A 286 -19.70 18.15 -12.97
N LYS A 287 -19.60 17.01 -12.29
CA LYS A 287 -20.21 15.72 -12.63
C LYS A 287 -21.20 15.32 -11.53
N THR A 288 -22.16 14.45 -11.83
CA THR A 288 -23.09 13.91 -10.84
C THR A 288 -23.20 12.43 -11.10
N ASP A 289 -22.36 11.66 -10.43
CA ASP A 289 -22.22 10.22 -10.62
C ASP A 289 -22.19 9.43 -9.30
N GLY A 290 -22.52 10.10 -8.18
CA GLY A 290 -22.47 9.52 -6.85
C GLY A 290 -21.04 9.41 -6.29
N VAL A 291 -20.09 10.17 -6.83
CA VAL A 291 -18.69 10.16 -6.42
C VAL A 291 -18.25 11.57 -6.06
N VAL A 292 -17.70 11.75 -4.86
CA VAL A 292 -17.09 13.02 -4.46
C VAL A 292 -15.63 13.04 -4.91
N ALA A 293 -15.32 13.66 -6.05
CA ALA A 293 -13.94 13.81 -6.53
C ALA A 293 -13.22 15.06 -6.00
N ARG A 294 -13.95 15.90 -5.25
CA ARG A 294 -13.49 17.19 -4.74
C ARG A 294 -13.92 17.42 -3.29
N THR A 295 -13.38 16.61 -2.37
CA THR A 295 -13.62 16.78 -0.93
C THR A 295 -13.15 18.14 -0.41
N ASP A 296 -12.19 18.77 -1.08
CA ASP A 296 -11.77 20.15 -0.87
C ASP A 296 -12.89 21.16 -1.13
N LEU A 297 -13.64 20.99 -2.23
CA LEU A 297 -14.79 21.84 -2.51
C LEU A 297 -15.93 21.55 -1.53
N CYS A 298 -16.07 20.30 -1.10
CA CYS A 298 -17.02 19.92 -0.06
C CYS A 298 -16.75 20.70 1.23
N LYS A 299 -15.50 20.70 1.73
CA LYS A 299 -15.06 21.50 2.90
C LYS A 299 -15.38 22.99 2.76
N LEU A 300 -15.23 23.55 1.55
CA LEU A 300 -15.41 24.98 1.30
C LEU A 300 -16.87 25.40 1.12
N ARG A 301 -17.76 24.49 0.69
CA ARG A 301 -19.08 24.86 0.17
C ARG A 301 -20.24 24.17 0.86
N PHE A 302 -20.00 23.06 1.56
CA PHE A 302 -21.04 22.33 2.25
C PHE A 302 -21.02 22.63 3.75
N ASN A 303 -22.20 22.89 4.31
CA ASN A 303 -22.39 23.10 5.75
C ASN A 303 -23.23 21.95 6.30
N THR A 304 -22.59 21.03 7.00
CA THR A 304 -23.18 19.86 7.65
C THR A 304 -24.32 20.20 8.62
N SER A 305 -24.34 21.41 9.19
CA SER A 305 -25.46 21.87 10.03
C SER A 305 -26.79 21.94 9.29
N SER A 306 -26.79 22.00 7.95
CA SER A 306 -28.03 21.94 7.16
C SER A 306 -28.74 20.58 7.25
N LEU A 307 -28.06 19.55 7.77
CA LEU A 307 -28.61 18.19 7.88
C LEU A 307 -29.45 17.98 9.14
N ILE A 308 -29.37 18.88 10.12
CA ILE A 308 -30.11 18.75 11.39
C ILE A 308 -31.62 18.64 11.11
N GLY A 309 -32.26 17.63 11.69
CA GLY A 309 -33.68 17.31 11.51
C GLY A 309 -33.98 16.39 10.32
N THR A 310 -32.99 16.02 9.51
CA THR A 310 -33.20 15.11 8.37
C THR A 310 -33.53 13.70 8.88
N PRO A 311 -34.66 13.09 8.44
CA PRO A 311 -35.07 11.78 8.94
C PRO A 311 -34.23 10.65 8.36
N TYR A 312 -34.01 9.60 9.17
CA TYR A 312 -33.37 8.35 8.76
C TYR A 312 -34.12 7.13 9.28
N SER A 313 -33.98 6.01 8.57
CA SER A 313 -34.43 4.69 9.01
C SER A 313 -33.53 3.61 8.39
N CYS A 314 -32.96 2.75 9.23
CA CYS A 314 -32.12 1.63 8.83
C CYS A 314 -32.66 0.32 9.42
N ALA A 315 -32.54 -0.75 8.64
CA ALA A 315 -32.82 -2.10 9.12
C ALA A 315 -31.75 -2.55 10.14
N ALA A 316 -32.05 -3.62 10.88
CA ALA A 316 -31.05 -4.25 11.73
C ALA A 316 -29.91 -4.82 10.88
N SER A 317 -28.67 -4.73 11.39
CA SER A 317 -27.46 -5.23 10.74
C SER A 317 -26.78 -6.26 11.63
N PRO A 318 -26.33 -7.43 11.10
CA PRO A 318 -25.59 -8.41 11.87
C PRO A 318 -24.15 -7.93 12.14
N VAL A 319 -23.39 -8.68 12.94
CA VAL A 319 -21.93 -8.48 13.06
C VAL A 319 -21.30 -8.60 11.67
N TYR A 320 -20.40 -7.67 11.35
CA TYR A 320 -19.57 -7.72 10.15
C TYR A 320 -18.10 -7.76 10.54
N MET A 321 -17.40 -8.79 10.06
CA MET A 321 -15.98 -9.02 10.34
C MET A 321 -15.06 -8.58 9.18
N GLY A 322 -15.62 -7.96 8.14
CA GLY A 322 -14.80 -7.37 7.07
C GLY A 322 -14.15 -6.07 7.53
N PHE A 323 -13.60 -5.30 6.59
CA PHE A 323 -12.92 -4.05 6.91
C PHE A 323 -13.71 -2.85 6.33
N PRO A 324 -14.21 -1.92 7.17
CA PRO A 324 -14.08 -1.90 8.64
C PRO A 324 -15.05 -2.89 9.31
N PRO A 325 -14.67 -3.50 10.45
CA PRO A 325 -15.57 -4.36 11.21
C PRO A 325 -16.64 -3.52 11.91
N HIS A 326 -17.78 -4.13 12.24
CA HIS A 326 -18.78 -3.49 13.10
C HIS A 326 -19.59 -4.50 13.92
N PRO A 327 -20.07 -4.12 15.13
CA PRO A 327 -20.93 -4.97 15.94
C PRO A 327 -22.33 -5.09 15.33
N ALA A 328 -23.16 -5.97 15.89
CA ALA A 328 -24.56 -6.04 15.49
C ALA A 328 -25.33 -4.79 15.92
N TRP A 329 -26.19 -4.29 15.05
CA TRP A 329 -27.02 -3.12 15.31
C TRP A 329 -28.51 -3.44 15.15
N PRO A 330 -29.37 -2.97 16.07
CA PRO A 330 -30.82 -3.09 15.90
C PRO A 330 -31.30 -2.19 14.76
N ALA A 331 -32.58 -2.32 14.39
CA ALA A 331 -33.22 -1.33 13.51
C ALA A 331 -33.24 0.05 14.19
N GLN A 332 -32.97 1.10 13.43
CA GLN A 332 -32.76 2.46 13.93
C GLN A 332 -33.64 3.43 13.14
N ASN A 333 -34.32 4.33 13.84
CA ASN A 333 -35.13 5.39 13.24
C ASN A 333 -34.90 6.69 14.01
N GLY A 334 -34.85 7.82 13.32
CA GLY A 334 -34.66 9.11 13.98
C GLY A 334 -34.50 10.26 13.01
N THR A 335 -33.94 11.34 13.51
CA THR A 335 -33.54 12.51 12.72
C THR A 335 -32.13 12.89 13.11
N VAL A 336 -31.32 13.33 12.14
CA VAL A 336 -29.97 13.86 12.40
C VAL A 336 -30.03 14.97 13.45
N THR A 337 -29.27 14.81 14.52
CA THR A 337 -29.22 15.70 15.67
C THR A 337 -28.09 16.71 15.52
N ALA A 338 -28.18 17.82 16.26
CA ALA A 338 -27.08 18.78 16.35
C ALA A 338 -25.80 18.16 16.95
N LYS A 339 -25.94 17.20 17.87
CA LYS A 339 -24.80 16.50 18.47
C LYS A 339 -24.10 15.57 17.47
N ALA A 340 -24.84 14.84 16.62
CA ALA A 340 -24.21 14.01 15.58
C ALA A 340 -23.46 14.84 14.55
N VAL A 341 -24.02 15.98 14.14
CA VAL A 341 -23.29 16.94 13.29
C VAL A 341 -22.03 17.44 13.99
N GLN A 342 -22.10 17.78 15.29
CA GLN A 342 -20.94 18.20 16.05
C GLN A 342 -19.86 17.11 16.13
N VAL A 343 -20.24 15.84 16.34
CA VAL A 343 -19.31 14.69 16.32
C VAL A 343 -18.65 14.59 14.95
N ALA A 344 -19.43 14.56 13.86
CA ALA A 344 -18.92 14.45 12.49
C ALA A 344 -17.94 15.59 12.14
N ASP A 345 -18.31 16.84 12.44
CA ASP A 345 -17.48 18.01 12.19
C ASP A 345 -16.18 17.99 12.99
N THR A 346 -16.25 17.58 14.26
CA THR A 346 -15.06 17.47 15.13
C THR A 346 -14.13 16.40 14.59
N ILE A 347 -14.65 15.23 14.21
CA ILE A 347 -13.84 14.15 13.61
C ILE A 347 -13.13 14.63 12.34
N ILE A 348 -13.83 15.31 11.43
CA ILE A 348 -13.25 15.80 10.16
C ILE A 348 -12.14 16.85 10.40
N GLN A 349 -12.22 17.65 11.47
CA GLN A 349 -11.19 18.64 11.81
C GLN A 349 -9.86 18.01 12.26
N GLY A 350 -9.86 16.74 12.66
CA GLY A 350 -8.69 16.02 13.15
C GLY A 350 -8.27 16.42 14.57
N LEU A 351 -7.37 15.62 15.13
CA LEU A 351 -6.96 15.73 16.53
C LEU A 351 -6.32 17.09 16.80
N ARG A 352 -6.97 17.88 17.68
CA ARG A 352 -6.43 19.10 18.28
C ARG A 352 -6.23 18.91 19.78
N ASP A 353 -5.12 19.40 20.29
CA ASP A 353 -4.80 19.35 21.71
C ASP A 353 -5.66 20.33 22.53
N SER A 354 -5.54 20.33 23.85
CA SER A 354 -6.33 21.22 24.72
C SER A 354 -6.10 22.72 24.49
N HIS A 355 -5.07 23.10 23.74
CA HIS A 355 -4.77 24.48 23.36
C HIS A 355 -5.27 24.82 21.95
N GLY A 356 -5.97 23.90 21.29
CA GLY A 356 -6.50 24.07 19.94
C GLY A 356 -5.48 23.84 18.82
N LYS A 357 -4.27 23.38 19.16
CA LYS A 357 -3.19 23.12 18.20
C LYS A 357 -3.38 21.78 17.51
N GLN A 358 -3.08 21.71 16.22
CA GLN A 358 -3.26 20.48 15.44
C GLN A 358 -2.15 19.47 15.76
N ALA A 359 -2.56 18.30 16.25
CA ALA A 359 -1.66 17.16 16.43
C ALA A 359 -1.69 16.24 15.22
N TYR A 360 -2.88 15.88 14.70
CA TYR A 360 -2.94 14.98 13.56
C TYR A 360 -4.19 15.13 12.69
N LEU A 361 -4.15 14.51 11.52
CA LEU A 361 -5.18 14.56 10.49
C LEU A 361 -6.29 13.54 10.75
N SER A 362 -7.40 13.71 10.03
CA SER A 362 -8.51 12.76 10.02
C SER A 362 -9.09 12.66 8.60
N TYR A 363 -10.20 11.93 8.48
CA TYR A 363 -10.85 11.65 7.22
C TYR A 363 -11.20 12.91 6.43
N GLN A 364 -11.23 12.78 5.11
CA GLN A 364 -11.89 13.78 4.28
C GLN A 364 -13.41 13.63 4.37
N PRO A 365 -14.19 14.70 4.10
CA PRO A 365 -15.63 14.57 3.90
C PRO A 365 -15.96 13.46 2.89
N ALA A 366 -17.13 12.83 3.04
CA ALA A 366 -17.58 11.69 2.24
C ALA A 366 -16.81 10.37 2.46
N SER A 367 -15.89 10.31 3.42
CA SER A 367 -15.39 9.06 4.00
C SER A 367 -16.33 8.54 5.08
N ILE A 368 -16.36 7.22 5.28
CA ILE A 368 -17.13 6.61 6.37
C ILE A 368 -16.43 6.88 7.71
N PHE A 369 -17.20 7.11 8.77
CA PHE A 369 -16.67 7.33 10.12
C PHE A 369 -16.41 5.99 10.83
N ALA A 370 -15.50 5.17 10.28
CA ALA A 370 -15.30 3.79 10.71
C ALA A 370 -14.90 3.67 12.19
N ASP A 371 -14.03 4.55 12.68
CA ASP A 371 -13.63 4.57 14.11
C ASP A 371 -14.69 5.21 15.03
N ALA A 372 -15.82 5.70 14.49
CA ALA A 372 -16.96 6.24 15.26
C ALA A 372 -18.17 5.30 15.22
N PHE A 373 -17.93 4.02 14.94
CA PHE A 373 -18.97 3.00 15.06
C PHE A 373 -19.24 2.73 16.54
N THR A 374 -20.50 2.78 16.93
CA THR A 374 -20.93 2.53 18.31
C THR A 374 -21.54 1.14 18.47
N GLN A 375 -21.56 0.63 19.70
CA GLN A 375 -22.21 -0.64 20.03
C GLN A 375 -23.54 -0.39 20.75
N TYR A 376 -24.51 -1.30 20.57
CA TYR A 376 -25.81 -1.19 21.20
C TYR A 376 -25.88 -2.01 22.50
N ASP A 377 -26.15 -1.35 23.63
CA ASP A 377 -26.41 -2.00 24.91
C ASP A 377 -27.91 -2.28 25.07
N THR A 378 -28.28 -3.56 25.05
CA THR A 378 -29.65 -4.01 25.19
C THR A 378 -30.25 -3.76 26.57
N ASN A 379 -29.43 -3.66 27.62
CA ASN A 379 -29.92 -3.46 28.98
C ASN A 379 -30.39 -2.02 29.20
N THR A 380 -29.64 -1.06 28.64
CA THR A 380 -29.97 0.38 28.71
C THR A 380 -30.78 0.87 27.50
N SER A 381 -30.89 0.04 26.44
CA SER A 381 -31.50 0.40 25.16
C SER A 381 -30.89 1.65 24.55
N SER A 382 -29.56 1.74 24.58
CA SER A 382 -28.80 2.90 24.13
C SER A 382 -27.52 2.51 23.41
N PHE A 383 -26.99 3.41 22.59
CA PHE A 383 -25.66 3.27 22.00
C PHE A 383 -24.59 3.71 22.99
N THR A 384 -23.49 2.98 22.97
CA THR A 384 -22.31 3.19 23.83
C THR A 384 -21.05 3.07 23.00
N LEU A 385 -19.94 3.50 23.58
CA LEU A 385 -18.62 3.43 22.96
C LEU A 385 -18.26 2.00 22.53
N TRP A 386 -17.62 1.88 21.37
CA TRP A 386 -17.01 0.64 20.90
C TRP A 386 -15.53 0.91 20.57
N PRO A 387 -14.65 0.87 21.59
CA PRO A 387 -13.28 1.35 21.46
C PRO A 387 -12.51 0.66 20.33
N SER A 388 -11.73 1.43 19.57
CA SER A 388 -10.96 0.90 18.46
C SER A 388 -9.83 -0.03 18.90
N ASP A 389 -9.90 -1.29 18.46
CA ASP A 389 -8.84 -2.28 18.67
C ASP A 389 -7.52 -1.88 17.98
N PHE A 390 -7.56 -1.04 16.93
CA PHE A 390 -6.33 -0.62 16.22
C PHE A 390 -5.43 0.25 17.09
N ALA A 391 -6.02 1.17 17.86
CA ALA A 391 -5.29 1.99 18.80
C ALA A 391 -4.82 1.17 20.00
N ALA A 392 -5.65 0.27 20.53
CA ALA A 392 -5.30 -0.59 21.65
C ALA A 392 -4.14 -1.55 21.31
N GLN A 393 -4.16 -2.15 20.11
CA GLN A 393 -3.09 -3.02 19.59
C GLN A 393 -1.76 -2.30 19.42
N PHE A 394 -1.74 -0.96 19.38
CA PHE A 394 -0.51 -0.19 19.42
C PHE A 394 -0.16 0.22 20.85
N VAL A 395 -1.03 0.96 21.52
CA VAL A 395 -0.74 1.58 22.83
C VAL A 395 -0.34 0.52 23.85
N LEU A 396 -1.11 -0.56 23.99
CA LEU A 396 -0.90 -1.53 25.06
C LEU A 396 0.39 -2.34 24.86
N PRO A 397 0.62 -3.05 23.74
CA PRO A 397 1.83 -3.86 23.62
C PRO A 397 3.06 -3.07 23.19
N PHE A 398 2.93 -1.93 22.49
CA PHE A 398 4.08 -1.16 21.99
C PHE A 398 4.48 0.02 22.88
N LEU A 399 3.56 0.69 23.57
CA LEU A 399 3.94 1.79 24.47
C LEU A 399 4.03 1.29 25.92
N ASP A 400 3.02 0.56 26.38
CA ASP A 400 2.91 0.13 27.78
C ASP A 400 3.57 -1.23 28.06
N LEU A 401 3.96 -1.98 27.02
CA LEU A 401 4.49 -3.36 27.10
C LEU A 401 3.54 -4.32 27.84
N VAL A 402 2.23 -4.12 27.65
CA VAL A 402 1.15 -4.95 28.19
C VAL A 402 0.62 -5.90 27.11
N ASN A 403 0.52 -7.18 27.44
CA ASN A 403 -0.04 -8.19 26.54
C ASN A 403 -1.58 -8.12 26.48
N ALA A 404 -2.10 -7.09 25.83
CA ALA A 404 -3.52 -6.86 25.59
C ALA A 404 -3.73 -6.21 24.22
N THR A 405 -4.89 -6.47 23.60
CA THR A 405 -5.21 -5.99 22.24
C THR A 405 -6.45 -5.10 22.19
N SER A 406 -7.09 -4.85 23.32
CA SER A 406 -8.32 -4.06 23.45
C SER A 406 -8.28 -3.26 24.75
N PHE A 407 -8.77 -2.02 24.72
CA PHE A 407 -8.89 -1.20 25.93
C PHE A 407 -9.98 -1.75 26.84
N ALA A 408 -9.72 -1.79 28.16
CA ALA A 408 -10.77 -2.12 29.13
C ALA A 408 -11.85 -1.03 29.21
N ASN A 409 -11.42 0.23 29.12
CA ASN A 409 -12.20 1.44 28.93
C ASN A 409 -11.26 2.57 28.49
N LEU A 410 -11.80 3.74 28.16
CA LEU A 410 -11.06 4.96 27.84
C LEU A 410 -11.23 6.03 28.92
N ASP A 411 -11.43 5.63 30.18
CA ASP A 411 -11.60 6.56 31.30
C ASP A 411 -10.34 7.43 31.47
N ASN A 412 -10.54 8.76 31.53
CA ASN A 412 -9.47 9.76 31.62
C ASN A 412 -8.54 9.86 30.40
N VAL A 413 -8.86 9.20 29.29
CA VAL A 413 -8.17 9.43 28.01
C VAL A 413 -8.72 10.72 27.41
N THR A 414 -7.83 11.63 27.02
CA THR A 414 -8.14 12.95 26.47
C THR A 414 -7.42 13.16 25.15
N TYR A 415 -7.73 14.24 24.43
CA TYR A 415 -6.96 14.64 23.25
C TYR A 415 -5.47 14.83 23.54
N ASP A 416 -5.12 15.33 24.73
CA ASP A 416 -3.72 15.47 25.15
C ASP A 416 -3.08 14.10 25.43
N THR A 417 -3.84 13.13 25.95
CA THR A 417 -3.39 11.74 26.11
C THR A 417 -3.06 11.13 24.76
N LEU A 418 -3.94 11.29 23.76
CA LEU A 418 -3.68 10.80 22.40
C LEU A 418 -2.41 11.44 21.81
N LYS A 419 -2.30 12.77 21.89
CA LYS A 419 -1.09 13.48 21.46
C LYS A 419 0.18 12.95 22.15
N GLN A 420 0.11 12.66 23.44
CA GLN A 420 1.23 12.13 24.21
C GLN A 420 1.62 10.73 23.73
N TRP A 421 0.66 9.84 23.49
CA TRP A 421 0.93 8.51 22.90
C TRP A 421 1.54 8.60 21.51
N MET A 422 1.06 9.54 20.67
CA MET A 422 1.69 9.80 19.37
C MET A 422 3.15 10.23 19.53
N TYR A 423 3.43 11.13 20.45
CA TYR A 423 4.79 11.61 20.71
C TYR A 423 5.71 10.51 21.26
N GLU A 424 5.22 9.70 22.19
CA GLU A 424 5.98 8.57 22.76
C GLU A 424 6.30 7.53 21.70
N GLY A 425 5.30 7.09 20.93
CA GLY A 425 5.51 6.16 19.83
C GLY A 425 6.36 6.74 18.70
N TRP A 426 6.33 8.06 18.50
CA TRP A 426 7.27 8.74 17.62
C TRP A 426 8.71 8.58 18.12
N GLN A 427 8.98 8.93 19.37
CA GLN A 427 10.34 8.83 19.93
C GLN A 427 10.88 7.40 19.98
N MET A 428 10.03 6.41 20.29
CA MET A 428 10.46 5.01 20.40
C MET A 428 10.76 4.37 19.05
N TYR A 429 10.00 4.73 18.01
CA TYR A 429 9.97 3.98 16.76
C TYR A 429 10.38 4.79 15.52
N GLU A 430 10.89 6.01 15.70
CA GLU A 430 11.24 6.92 14.60
C GLU A 430 12.13 6.25 13.55
N SER A 431 13.15 5.51 13.99
CA SER A 431 14.10 4.87 13.09
C SER A 431 13.65 3.49 12.58
N THR A 432 12.42 3.04 12.88
CA THR A 432 11.94 1.70 12.52
C THR A 432 10.57 1.74 11.84
N LEU A 433 9.51 2.12 12.56
CA LEU A 433 8.13 2.09 12.04
C LEU A 433 7.76 3.36 11.29
N HIS A 434 8.32 4.52 11.67
CA HIS A 434 8.06 5.75 10.93
C HIS A 434 8.85 5.78 9.61
N THR A 435 8.17 6.17 8.54
CA THR A 435 8.74 6.31 7.19
C THR A 435 8.50 7.72 6.68
N THR A 436 8.92 8.71 7.46
CA THR A 436 8.67 10.14 7.22
C THR A 436 9.91 10.88 6.74
N TRP A 437 10.99 10.18 6.37
CA TRP A 437 12.22 10.84 5.91
C TRP A 437 12.00 11.50 4.54
N PRO A 438 12.07 12.84 4.40
CA PRO A 438 11.65 13.54 3.18
C PRO A 438 12.79 13.74 2.16
N ASP A 439 14.06 13.56 2.56
CA ASP A 439 15.19 13.61 1.62
C ASP A 439 15.33 12.27 0.89
N LEU A 440 14.92 12.27 -0.37
CA LEU A 440 14.94 11.10 -1.25
C LEU A 440 16.04 11.20 -2.31
N SER A 441 17.10 11.96 -2.05
CA SER A 441 18.18 12.21 -3.00
C SER A 441 18.80 10.93 -3.55
N SER A 442 19.01 9.92 -2.70
CA SER A 442 19.53 8.61 -3.12
C SER A 442 18.62 7.96 -4.17
N TYR A 443 17.31 7.86 -3.89
CA TYR A 443 16.34 7.26 -4.80
C TYR A 443 16.21 8.01 -6.12
N HIS A 444 16.13 9.33 -6.06
CA HIS A 444 16.09 10.18 -7.24
C HIS A 444 17.36 10.04 -8.09
N SER A 445 18.55 10.03 -7.46
CA SER A 445 19.83 9.92 -8.17
C SER A 445 20.04 8.57 -8.86
N SER A 446 19.43 7.51 -8.33
CA SER A 446 19.38 6.17 -8.95
C SER A 446 18.42 6.09 -10.14
N GLY A 447 17.66 7.17 -10.42
CA GLY A 447 16.70 7.25 -11.52
C GLY A 447 15.31 6.72 -11.19
N GLY A 448 15.06 6.36 -9.93
CA GLY A 448 13.82 5.73 -9.47
C GLY A 448 12.56 6.56 -9.74
N LYS A 449 11.41 5.89 -9.88
CA LYS A 449 10.09 6.50 -10.11
C LYS A 449 9.09 6.06 -9.03
N ILE A 450 8.32 7.01 -8.49
CA ILE A 450 7.31 6.77 -7.46
C ILE A 450 5.93 7.12 -8.02
N LEU A 451 5.04 6.14 -8.04
CA LEU A 451 3.61 6.29 -8.23
C LEU A 451 2.94 6.06 -6.88
N HIS A 452 2.56 7.16 -6.25
CA HIS A 452 1.84 7.17 -4.99
C HIS A 452 0.36 7.38 -5.28
N TYR A 453 -0.52 6.57 -4.70
CA TYR A 453 -1.96 6.81 -4.78
C TYR A 453 -2.62 6.69 -3.42
N HIS A 454 -3.76 7.35 -3.22
CA HIS A 454 -4.52 7.26 -1.97
C HIS A 454 -6.00 7.46 -2.26
N GLY A 455 -6.87 6.59 -1.75
CA GLY A 455 -8.32 6.81 -1.78
C GLY A 455 -8.68 8.13 -1.10
N GLU A 456 -9.49 8.96 -1.77
CA GLU A 456 -9.89 10.24 -1.20
C GLU A 456 -10.92 10.09 -0.07
N SER A 457 -11.65 8.98 -0.07
CA SER A 457 -12.61 8.59 0.98
C SER A 457 -12.05 7.45 1.82
N ASP A 458 -10.73 7.43 2.05
CA ASP A 458 -10.08 6.50 2.95
C ASP A 458 -10.55 6.75 4.40
N PHE A 459 -11.04 5.69 5.02
CA PHE A 459 -11.62 5.70 6.37
C PHE A 459 -10.68 5.11 7.42
N SER A 460 -9.48 4.71 7.01
CA SER A 460 -8.47 4.16 7.89
C SER A 460 -7.33 5.16 7.98
N ILE A 461 -6.63 5.40 6.87
CA ILE A 461 -5.48 6.29 6.82
C ILE A 461 -5.94 7.63 6.25
N PRO A 462 -5.79 8.75 6.96
CA PRO A 462 -6.18 10.07 6.45
C PRO A 462 -5.48 10.39 5.13
N THR A 463 -6.25 10.65 4.06
CA THR A 463 -5.70 11.02 2.74
C THR A 463 -4.74 12.22 2.80
N GLY A 464 -5.02 13.17 3.70
CA GLY A 464 -4.16 14.33 3.93
C GLY A 464 -2.73 13.94 4.36
N SER A 465 -2.53 12.77 4.98
CA SER A 465 -1.23 12.25 5.39
C SER A 465 -0.27 12.11 4.20
N SER A 466 -0.81 11.66 3.07
CA SER A 466 -0.07 11.52 1.81
C SER A 466 0.26 12.85 1.16
N VAL A 467 -0.67 13.80 1.22
CA VAL A 467 -0.44 15.16 0.70
C VAL A 467 0.64 15.84 1.51
N HIS A 468 0.52 15.83 2.84
CA HIS A 468 1.51 16.41 3.75
C HIS A 468 2.91 15.84 3.51
N TYR A 469 3.06 14.51 3.47
CA TYR A 469 4.37 13.91 3.24
C TYR A 469 4.95 14.24 1.85
N ARG A 470 4.12 14.25 0.81
CA ARG A 470 4.60 14.66 -0.52
C ARG A 470 5.09 16.11 -0.51
N ASP A 471 4.39 17.00 0.18
CA ASP A 471 4.81 18.40 0.28
C ASP A 471 6.07 18.57 1.14
N SER A 472 6.25 17.78 2.20
CA SER A 472 7.52 17.67 2.93
C SER A 472 8.69 17.30 1.99
N VAL A 473 8.52 16.27 1.14
CA VAL A 473 9.52 15.88 0.14
C VAL A 473 9.77 17.01 -0.85
N ARG A 474 8.72 17.67 -1.35
CA ARG A 474 8.82 18.79 -2.30
C ARG A 474 9.68 19.92 -1.72
N GLU A 475 9.43 20.29 -0.47
CA GLU A 475 10.12 21.40 0.19
C GLU A 475 11.57 21.08 0.51
N ILE A 476 11.86 19.84 0.92
CA ILE A 476 13.22 19.40 1.25
C ILE A 476 14.07 19.17 -0.02
N MET A 477 13.49 18.59 -1.07
CA MET A 477 14.20 18.33 -2.33
C MET A 477 14.38 19.60 -3.19
N TYR A 478 13.46 20.57 -3.07
CA TYR A 478 13.44 21.77 -3.92
C TYR A 478 13.19 23.08 -3.13
N PRO A 479 13.97 23.39 -2.08
CA PRO A 479 13.70 24.49 -1.14
C PRO A 479 13.77 25.89 -1.74
N HIS A 480 14.36 26.05 -2.92
CA HIS A 480 14.59 27.34 -3.58
C HIS A 480 13.70 27.57 -4.81
N LEU A 481 12.81 26.62 -5.13
CA LEU A 481 11.90 26.74 -6.26
C LEU A 481 10.53 27.28 -5.81
N SER A 482 9.86 28.02 -6.69
CA SER A 482 8.45 28.38 -6.49
C SER A 482 7.57 27.14 -6.37
N PHE A 483 6.37 27.27 -5.81
CA PHE A 483 5.42 26.16 -5.69
C PHE A 483 5.18 25.41 -7.02
N ASN A 484 4.95 26.14 -8.12
CA ASN A 484 4.72 25.51 -9.43
C ASN A 484 5.98 24.82 -9.97
N ALA A 485 7.16 25.45 -9.84
CA ALA A 485 8.42 24.88 -10.32
C ALA A 485 8.86 23.66 -9.50
N SER A 486 8.69 23.70 -8.17
CA SER A 486 9.00 22.58 -7.28
C SER A 486 8.06 21.39 -7.53
N ASN A 487 6.77 21.63 -7.74
CA ASN A 487 5.83 20.56 -8.12
C ASN A 487 6.14 19.98 -9.50
N ALA A 488 6.50 20.81 -10.48
CA ALA A 488 6.90 20.32 -11.79
C ALA A 488 8.14 19.42 -11.69
N ALA A 489 9.17 19.85 -10.96
CA ALA A 489 10.40 19.08 -10.75
C ALA A 489 10.13 17.77 -10.00
N LEU A 490 9.34 17.79 -8.92
CA LEU A 490 9.00 16.58 -8.18
C LEU A 490 8.20 15.60 -9.05
N ASN A 491 7.23 16.09 -9.84
CA ASN A 491 6.39 15.26 -10.71
C ASN A 491 7.17 14.61 -11.89
N GLU A 492 8.45 14.92 -12.10
CA GLU A 492 9.28 14.19 -13.08
C GLU A 492 9.62 12.76 -12.61
N TRP A 493 9.52 12.48 -11.31
CA TRP A 493 9.87 11.17 -10.75
C TRP A 493 9.01 10.73 -9.56
N TYR A 494 8.31 11.62 -8.85
CA TYR A 494 7.37 11.28 -7.78
C TYR A 494 6.00 11.95 -8.01
N ARG A 495 5.00 11.13 -8.35
CA ARG A 495 3.61 11.57 -8.59
C ARG A 495 2.66 10.99 -7.55
N LEU A 496 1.77 11.84 -7.03
CA LEU A 496 0.65 11.47 -6.16
C LEU A 496 -0.67 11.57 -6.92
N PHE A 497 -1.52 10.56 -6.78
CA PHE A 497 -2.87 10.50 -7.32
C PHE A 497 -3.88 10.28 -6.20
N LEU A 498 -4.78 11.24 -5.98
CA LEU A 498 -5.89 11.08 -5.06
C LEU A 498 -7.06 10.45 -5.82
N ILE A 499 -7.49 9.26 -5.41
CA ILE A 499 -8.48 8.46 -6.14
C ILE A 499 -9.89 8.87 -5.67
N PRO A 500 -10.69 9.56 -6.50
CA PRO A 500 -12.03 10.03 -6.14
C PRO A 500 -12.89 8.92 -5.55
N GLY A 501 -13.55 9.17 -4.42
CA GLY A 501 -14.49 8.26 -3.76
C GLY A 501 -13.97 6.91 -3.28
N ALA A 502 -12.76 6.49 -3.68
CA ALA A 502 -12.20 5.21 -3.27
C ALA A 502 -11.92 5.19 -1.76
N GLY A 503 -12.17 4.04 -1.15
CA GLY A 503 -11.91 3.78 0.26
C GLY A 503 -10.46 3.38 0.53
N HIS A 504 -10.23 2.74 1.67
CA HIS A 504 -8.90 2.25 2.05
C HIS A 504 -8.43 1.13 1.13
N CYS A 505 -7.44 1.41 0.28
CA CYS A 505 -6.83 0.47 -0.66
C CYS A 505 -7.81 -0.29 -1.57
N GLY A 506 -9.03 0.22 -1.77
CA GLY A 506 -10.04 -0.54 -2.50
C GLY A 506 -11.36 0.18 -2.68
N LEU A 507 -12.41 -0.64 -2.77
CA LEU A 507 -13.73 -0.20 -3.20
C LEU A 507 -14.49 0.52 -2.07
N ASN A 508 -15.43 1.37 -2.45
CA ASN A 508 -16.31 2.07 -1.53
C ASN A 508 -17.78 1.85 -1.92
N ALA A 509 -18.51 1.10 -1.08
CA ALA A 509 -19.91 0.77 -1.29
C ALA A 509 -20.84 2.01 -1.27
N TYR A 510 -20.44 3.09 -0.59
CA TYR A 510 -21.22 4.33 -0.53
C TYR A 510 -21.05 5.21 -1.77
N GLN A 511 -20.02 4.96 -2.58
CA GLN A 511 -19.75 5.69 -3.82
C GLN A 511 -19.43 4.68 -4.94
N PRO A 512 -20.37 3.77 -5.28
CA PRO A 512 -20.06 2.57 -6.06
C PRO A 512 -19.55 2.83 -7.48
N ASN A 513 -19.74 4.05 -8.00
CA ASN A 513 -19.23 4.49 -9.30
C ASN A 513 -17.81 5.04 -9.25
N HIS A 514 -17.13 4.99 -8.10
CA HIS A 514 -15.78 5.48 -7.99
C HIS A 514 -14.82 4.67 -8.88
N PRO A 515 -13.81 5.31 -9.50
CA PRO A 515 -12.81 4.61 -10.27
C PRO A 515 -11.70 4.05 -9.35
N PHE A 516 -11.01 2.99 -9.78
CA PHE A 516 -9.83 2.46 -9.10
C PHE A 516 -8.73 2.03 -10.09
N PRO A 517 -7.45 2.38 -9.89
CA PRO A 517 -6.38 2.13 -10.85
C PRO A 517 -5.77 0.72 -10.72
N GLN A 518 -6.48 -0.29 -11.26
CA GLN A 518 -6.05 -1.69 -11.26
C GLN A 518 -4.72 -1.97 -11.99
N THR A 519 -4.28 -1.07 -12.88
CA THR A 519 -3.10 -1.30 -13.74
C THR A 519 -1.88 -0.46 -13.33
N ASN A 520 -1.76 -0.09 -12.05
CA ASN A 520 -0.66 0.76 -11.56
C ASN A 520 0.74 0.21 -11.90
N LEU A 521 0.97 -1.10 -11.73
CA LEU A 521 2.27 -1.70 -12.06
C LEU A 521 2.59 -1.61 -13.56
N GLN A 522 1.59 -1.77 -14.44
CA GLN A 522 1.79 -1.56 -15.87
C GLN A 522 2.19 -0.11 -16.18
N VAL A 523 1.51 0.86 -15.56
CA VAL A 523 1.83 2.28 -15.73
C VAL A 523 3.25 2.58 -15.25
N MET A 524 3.66 1.99 -14.13
CA MET A 524 5.03 2.11 -13.62
C MET A 524 6.06 1.51 -14.58
N ILE A 525 5.80 0.31 -15.10
CA ILE A 525 6.64 -0.36 -16.10
C ILE A 525 6.80 0.51 -17.36
N GLU A 526 5.72 1.10 -17.85
CA GLU A 526 5.77 1.99 -19.02
C GLU A 526 6.55 3.29 -18.73
N TRP A 527 6.46 3.81 -17.51
CA TRP A 527 7.23 4.98 -17.11
C TRP A 527 8.73 4.68 -17.02
N VAL A 528 9.10 3.60 -16.35
CA VAL A 528 10.50 3.20 -16.12
C VAL A 528 11.17 2.72 -17.40
N GLU A 529 10.52 1.81 -18.15
CA GLU A 529 11.16 1.12 -19.28
C GLU A 529 11.02 1.87 -20.60
N LYS A 530 9.98 2.70 -20.75
CA LYS A 530 9.66 3.39 -22.01
C LYS A 530 9.66 4.91 -21.89
N GLY A 531 9.84 5.47 -20.69
CA GLY A 531 9.79 6.91 -20.46
C GLY A 531 8.40 7.53 -20.64
N ILE A 532 7.34 6.73 -20.58
CA ILE A 532 5.96 7.21 -20.75
C ILE A 532 5.48 7.77 -19.41
N VAL A 533 5.56 9.08 -19.24
CA VAL A 533 5.20 9.75 -17.99
C VAL A 533 3.67 9.79 -17.80
N PRO A 534 3.12 9.29 -16.68
CA PRO A 534 1.68 9.31 -16.43
C PRO A 534 1.21 10.72 -16.04
N GLN A 535 0.68 11.48 -17.01
CA GLN A 535 0.09 12.80 -16.75
C GLN A 535 -1.23 12.70 -15.98
N THR A 536 -2.00 11.68 -16.30
CA THR A 536 -3.16 11.21 -15.55
C THR A 536 -2.99 9.72 -15.29
N LEU A 537 -3.69 9.21 -14.29
CA LEU A 537 -3.70 7.80 -13.97
C LEU A 537 -5.01 7.19 -14.47
N ASN A 538 -4.89 6.15 -15.31
CA ASN A 538 -6.06 5.42 -15.80
C ASN A 538 -6.66 4.57 -14.67
N ALA A 539 -7.98 4.69 -14.48
CA ALA A 539 -8.70 3.97 -13.44
C ALA A 539 -10.06 3.47 -13.95
N THR A 540 -10.47 2.30 -13.49
CA THR A 540 -11.70 1.63 -13.96
C THR A 540 -12.74 1.66 -12.86
N VAL A 541 -13.99 1.93 -13.21
CA VAL A 541 -15.13 1.77 -12.29
C VAL A 541 -15.46 0.29 -12.13
N LEU A 542 -15.37 -0.24 -10.91
CA LEU A 542 -15.46 -1.69 -10.65
C LEU A 542 -16.81 -2.13 -10.08
N GLN A 543 -17.65 -1.19 -9.64
CA GLN A 543 -18.97 -1.39 -9.05
C GLN A 543 -19.99 -0.40 -9.64
N GLY A 544 -21.23 -0.44 -9.14
CA GLY A 544 -22.27 0.50 -9.53
C GLY A 544 -22.81 0.28 -10.95
N ASP A 545 -23.65 1.22 -11.38
CA ASP A 545 -24.27 1.23 -12.70
C ASP A 545 -23.31 1.67 -13.82
N ARG A 546 -22.17 2.26 -13.45
CA ARG A 546 -21.11 2.70 -14.38
C ARG A 546 -19.94 1.72 -14.46
N LYS A 547 -20.09 0.50 -13.95
CA LYS A 547 -19.07 -0.55 -14.00
C LYS A 547 -18.50 -0.73 -15.41
N GLY A 548 -17.18 -0.80 -15.51
CA GLY A 548 -16.41 -0.97 -16.75
C GLY A 548 -16.06 0.34 -17.47
N GLN A 549 -16.53 1.49 -16.98
CA GLN A 549 -16.11 2.80 -17.52
C GLN A 549 -14.69 3.13 -17.03
N ASN A 550 -13.89 3.70 -17.93
CA ASN A 550 -12.55 4.21 -17.61
C ASN A 550 -12.63 5.71 -17.32
N GLU A 551 -11.93 6.13 -16.27
CA GLU A 551 -11.81 7.52 -15.84
C GLU A 551 -10.32 7.87 -15.71
N GLN A 552 -10.01 9.16 -15.83
CA GLN A 552 -8.65 9.67 -15.69
C GLN A 552 -8.52 10.41 -14.36
N VAL A 553 -7.56 10.00 -13.53
CA VAL A 553 -7.27 10.65 -12.25
C VAL A 553 -6.14 11.64 -12.42
N CYS A 554 -6.34 12.85 -11.92
CA CYS A 554 -5.35 13.94 -12.01
C CYS A 554 -4.16 13.70 -11.08
N ALA A 555 -2.96 14.02 -11.56
CA ALA A 555 -1.78 14.10 -10.71
C ALA A 555 -1.85 15.35 -9.81
N TRP A 556 -1.61 15.16 -8.52
CA TRP A 556 -1.52 16.23 -7.54
C TRP A 556 -0.43 17.26 -7.93
N PRO A 557 -0.65 18.58 -7.75
CA PRO A 557 -1.76 19.23 -7.02
C PRO A 557 -2.98 19.57 -7.88
N LEU A 558 -3.04 19.10 -9.13
CA LEU A 558 -4.20 19.35 -9.97
C LEU A 558 -5.36 18.45 -9.54
N ARG A 559 -6.56 19.01 -9.57
CA ARG A 559 -7.79 18.36 -9.13
C ARG A 559 -8.79 18.25 -10.28
N PRO A 560 -9.62 17.21 -10.31
CA PRO A 560 -10.52 17.00 -11.42
C PRO A 560 -11.65 18.04 -11.44
N SER A 561 -12.10 18.38 -12.65
CA SER A 561 -13.28 19.18 -12.91
C SER A 561 -13.89 18.79 -14.25
N TRP A 562 -15.20 18.67 -14.31
CA TRP A 562 -15.94 18.36 -15.53
C TRP A 562 -16.72 19.58 -16.00
N SER A 563 -16.60 19.88 -17.30
CA SER A 563 -17.31 21.01 -17.91
C SER A 563 -18.10 20.54 -19.14
N LYS A 564 -19.32 21.05 -19.31
CA LYS A 564 -20.13 20.79 -20.53
C LYS A 564 -19.46 21.33 -21.79
N SER A 565 -18.53 22.28 -21.66
CA SER A 565 -17.76 22.86 -22.76
C SER A 565 -16.75 21.90 -23.39
N VAL A 566 -16.30 20.87 -22.68
CA VAL A 566 -15.33 19.87 -23.20
C VAL A 566 -15.98 18.49 -23.27
N ASN A 567 -17.23 18.43 -23.77
CA ASN A 567 -17.97 17.19 -23.98
C ASN A 567 -18.05 16.25 -22.74
N GLY A 568 -17.94 16.80 -21.53
CA GLY A 568 -17.94 16.01 -20.29
C GLY A 568 -16.65 15.21 -20.04
N SER A 569 -15.51 15.55 -20.66
CA SER A 569 -14.21 14.99 -20.26
C SER A 569 -13.68 15.68 -18.99
N VAL A 570 -12.84 14.97 -18.23
CA VAL A 570 -12.16 15.55 -17.07
C VAL A 570 -11.10 16.57 -17.50
N GLU A 571 -11.05 17.69 -16.79
CA GLU A 571 -9.97 18.66 -16.83
C GLU A 571 -9.25 18.68 -15.48
N CYS A 572 -7.92 18.61 -15.48
CA CYS A 572 -7.11 18.74 -14.27
C CYS A 572 -6.78 20.21 -14.01
N ARG A 573 -7.41 20.78 -12.98
CA ARG A 573 -7.35 22.21 -12.66
C ARG A 573 -6.63 22.48 -11.35
N PHE A 574 -5.91 23.59 -11.32
CA PHE A 574 -5.36 24.17 -10.10
C PHE A 574 -6.38 25.13 -9.49
N ASP A 575 -6.57 25.08 -8.17
CA ASP A 575 -7.34 26.05 -7.40
C ASP A 575 -6.65 26.27 -6.05
N SER A 576 -6.26 27.52 -5.74
CA SER A 576 -5.45 27.82 -4.57
C SER A 576 -6.24 27.66 -3.26
N LYS A 577 -7.52 28.04 -3.23
CA LYS A 577 -8.36 27.90 -2.04
C LYS A 577 -8.61 26.43 -1.71
N SER A 578 -8.79 25.62 -2.74
CA SER A 578 -8.86 24.17 -2.62
C SER A 578 -7.58 23.59 -2.05
N LEU A 579 -6.41 24.04 -2.52
CA LEU A 579 -5.11 23.58 -2.02
C LEU A 579 -4.95 23.88 -0.52
N GLU A 580 -5.32 25.09 -0.07
CA GLU A 580 -5.27 25.50 1.34
C GLU A 580 -6.04 24.55 2.27
N THR A 581 -7.07 23.83 1.78
CA THR A 581 -7.82 22.84 2.60
C THR A 581 -7.07 21.53 2.89
N TRP A 582 -5.93 21.32 2.22
CA TRP A 582 -5.03 20.18 2.42
C TRP A 582 -3.76 20.56 3.18
N GLU A 583 -3.45 21.85 3.29
CA GLU A 583 -2.30 22.35 4.03
C GLU A 583 -2.60 22.27 5.52
N VAL A 584 -1.77 21.52 6.26
CA VAL A 584 -1.90 21.36 7.70
C VAL A 584 -0.54 21.51 8.35
N GLU A 585 -0.44 22.37 9.34
CA GLU A 585 0.72 22.45 10.21
C GLU A 585 0.46 21.65 11.48
N PHE A 586 1.37 20.73 11.83
CA PHE A 586 1.31 19.96 13.09
C PHE A 586 1.91 20.75 14.26
N ASP A 587 1.32 21.90 14.56
CA ASP A 587 1.83 22.90 15.51
C ASP A 587 1.68 22.52 17.00
N ALA A 588 1.06 21.38 17.29
CA ALA A 588 1.01 20.78 18.61
C ALA A 588 2.38 20.22 19.07
N PHE A 589 3.28 19.91 18.13
CA PHE A 589 4.61 19.38 18.41
C PHE A 589 5.70 20.45 18.22
N LYS A 590 6.80 20.32 18.97
CA LYS A 590 7.94 21.25 18.85
C LYS A 590 8.90 20.87 17.72
N MET A 591 8.90 19.60 17.34
CA MET A 591 9.69 19.07 16.24
C MET A 591 8.81 19.00 14.98
N PRO A 592 9.36 19.26 13.79
CA PRO A 592 8.61 19.12 12.55
C PRO A 592 8.18 17.66 12.37
N VAL A 593 6.90 17.47 12.06
CA VAL A 593 6.33 16.16 11.70
C VAL A 593 6.20 16.15 10.18
N TYR A 594 7.12 15.46 9.51
CA TYR A 594 7.19 15.39 8.04
C TYR A 594 6.23 14.40 7.43
#